data_AF-A0AAW1S1N8-F1
#
_entry.id   AF-A0AAW1S1N8-F1
#
_cell.length_a   1.000
_cell.length_b   1.000
_cell.length_c   1.000
_cell.angle_alpha   90.00
_cell.angle_beta   90.00
_cell.angle_gamma   90.00
#
_symmetry.space_group_name_H-M   'P 1'
#
loop_
_entity.id
_entity.type
_entity.pdbx_description
1 polymer ?
#
loop_
_entity_poly.entity_id
_entity_poly.type
_entity_poly.pdbx_seq_one_letter_code
_entity_poly.pdbx_strand_id
1 'polypeptide(L)'
;MVAMQRVKVYRLNTEGQWDDKGTGHVSVEVMEQSNAVGLVVVSEEEGSQETRTLLIHRISKEGTYTRQSDDTIISWTDSEIGTDIALSFAEAQGCSFIWEQIQEVQGNHTSPSGPGSTANGEAGGGRKRMVDEFEQVSASIEAGEFQDSTSSGPVDLPPPERGRLADIAQVLTELAPFQRETAGHQMQARGYIRKLLDIFNRCEDLEDTEGLRHMYMIIRGAIMLGDFGVLEVLMSEENVMDTVGALEYEPDLPISPKHRDFLRDKVVFKEVVPIRDSSLRAKIHQTYRMGYVKDVVLPRSLDDNGFTALSSLMLLNNVEVVTSLQQDATFLQELFVRLRASRPGQEEWADLVAFLQELCSLVKHLQPGQRSQLLQKLTSLGLFEHDPQPLRASSRDQPNSILFTLLNEHHGYRIKYYVLRNNVVEAVLKLLWCREKWLAVAAIRFLRCCVAIKDSFYYRYLVRNNHFAPVIDKFLENGGR
;
A
#
# COMPACT_ATOMS: atom_id res chain seq x y z
N MET A 1 17.43 4.38 8.15
CA MET A 1 17.31 4.66 6.71
C MET A 1 18.22 3.71 5.97
N VAL A 2 17.75 3.06 4.89
CA VAL A 2 18.68 2.48 3.91
C VAL A 2 19.46 3.64 3.31
N ALA A 3 20.79 3.52 3.22
CA ALA A 3 21.62 4.58 2.67
C ALA A 3 21.34 4.71 1.16
N MET A 4 20.52 5.69 0.80
CA MET A 4 20.18 6.05 -0.57
C MET A 4 21.45 6.45 -1.33
N GLN A 5 21.82 5.70 -2.36
CA GLN A 5 23.10 5.88 -3.04
C GLN A 5 22.98 6.88 -4.18
N ARG A 6 23.81 7.93 -4.18
CA ARG A 6 23.73 8.99 -5.19
C ARG A 6 24.32 8.54 -6.53
N VAL A 7 23.52 8.66 -7.59
CA VAL A 7 23.83 8.21 -8.95
C VAL A 7 23.45 9.24 -10.02
N LYS A 8 24.14 9.19 -11.15
CA LYS A 8 23.69 9.73 -12.43
C LYS A 8 23.14 8.63 -13.33
N VAL A 9 22.03 8.89 -13.99
CA VAL A 9 21.39 7.97 -14.95
C VAL A 9 21.80 8.38 -16.36
N TYR A 10 22.41 7.45 -17.10
CA TYR A 10 22.75 7.62 -18.51
C TYR A 10 21.98 6.65 -19.40
N ARG A 11 21.59 7.09 -20.59
CA ARG A 11 21.00 6.22 -21.63
C ARG A 11 21.69 6.42 -22.97
N LEU A 12 22.03 5.34 -23.65
CA LEU A 12 22.63 5.40 -24.98
C LEU A 12 21.60 5.88 -26.01
N ASN A 13 21.95 6.86 -26.83
CA ASN A 13 21.08 7.40 -27.87
C ASN A 13 21.35 6.73 -29.24
N THR A 14 20.54 7.05 -30.25
CA THR A 14 20.64 6.48 -31.61
C THR A 14 21.92 6.88 -32.36
N GLU A 15 22.68 7.85 -31.86
CA GLU A 15 23.96 8.30 -32.40
C GLU A 15 25.16 7.62 -31.70
N GLY A 16 24.90 6.72 -30.74
CA GLY A 16 25.92 6.01 -29.97
C GLY A 16 26.56 6.85 -28.85
N GLN A 17 25.91 7.93 -28.43
CA GLN A 17 26.37 8.78 -27.31
C GLN A 17 25.52 8.55 -26.06
N TRP A 18 26.11 8.77 -24.88
CA TRP A 18 25.43 8.64 -23.60
C TRP A 18 24.78 9.95 -23.18
N ASP A 19 23.45 10.00 -23.21
CA ASP A 19 22.67 11.14 -22.71
C ASP A 19 22.58 11.08 -21.17
N ASP A 20 22.94 12.16 -20.48
CA ASP A 20 22.61 12.36 -19.06
C ASP A 20 21.08 12.57 -18.91
N LYS A 21 20.44 11.78 -18.04
CA LYS A 21 18.99 11.82 -17.76
C LYS A 21 18.66 12.43 -16.39
N GLY A 22 19.67 12.84 -15.61
CA GLY A 22 19.52 13.47 -14.31
C GLY A 22 20.33 12.77 -13.21
N THR A 23 20.48 13.49 -12.11
CA THR A 23 21.10 12.98 -10.88
C THR A 23 20.02 12.69 -9.85
N GLY A 24 20.23 11.66 -9.03
CA GLY A 24 19.27 11.19 -8.06
C GLY A 24 19.85 10.13 -7.13
N HIS A 25 18.97 9.47 -6.38
CA HIS A 25 19.30 8.43 -5.43
C HIS A 25 18.70 7.09 -5.88
N VAL A 26 19.52 6.04 -5.90
CA VAL A 26 19.08 4.67 -6.24
C VAL A 26 18.73 3.86 -5.00
N SER A 27 17.64 3.12 -5.11
CA SER A 27 17.17 2.10 -4.18
C SER A 27 16.93 0.77 -4.93
N VAL A 28 17.01 -0.33 -4.19
CA VAL A 28 16.54 -1.66 -4.62
C VAL A 28 15.20 -1.88 -3.92
N GLU A 29 14.14 -2.09 -4.69
CA GLU A 29 12.77 -2.15 -4.18
C GLU A 29 12.03 -3.37 -4.72
N VAL A 30 11.15 -3.96 -3.89
CA VAL A 30 10.24 -5.02 -4.35
C VAL A 30 9.03 -4.37 -5.01
N MET A 31 8.89 -4.57 -6.32
CA MET A 31 7.80 -4.02 -7.12
C MET A 31 6.48 -4.73 -6.79
N GLU A 32 5.67 -4.10 -5.93
CA GLU A 32 4.40 -4.66 -5.38
C GLU A 32 3.47 -5.30 -6.43
N GLN A 33 3.43 -4.77 -7.65
CA GLN A 33 2.56 -5.27 -8.72
C GLN A 33 3.04 -6.56 -9.40
N SER A 34 4.32 -6.92 -9.27
CA SER A 34 4.92 -8.08 -9.95
C SER A 34 5.71 -9.01 -9.03
N ASN A 35 5.88 -8.64 -7.75
CA ASN A 35 6.75 -9.28 -6.77
C ASN A 35 8.18 -9.52 -7.30
N ALA A 36 8.65 -8.61 -8.17
CA ALA A 36 9.99 -8.61 -8.74
C ALA A 36 10.84 -7.54 -8.07
N VAL A 37 12.13 -7.80 -7.89
CA VAL A 37 13.08 -6.80 -7.41
C VAL A 37 13.40 -5.84 -8.56
N GLY A 38 13.43 -4.53 -8.28
CA GLY A 38 13.70 -3.47 -9.25
C GLY A 38 14.66 -2.42 -8.71
N LEU A 39 15.39 -1.76 -9.61
CA LEU A 39 16.13 -0.53 -9.35
C LEU A 39 15.19 0.66 -9.56
N VAL A 40 15.09 1.52 -8.55
CA VAL A 40 14.34 2.78 -8.62
C VAL A 40 15.33 3.93 -8.40
N VAL A 41 15.29 4.95 -9.26
CA VAL A 41 16.10 6.17 -9.09
C VAL A 41 15.19 7.37 -8.93
N VAL A 42 15.29 8.06 -7.80
CA VAL A 42 14.52 9.26 -7.45
C VAL A 42 15.39 10.51 -7.65
N SER A 43 14.89 11.52 -8.37
CA SER A 43 15.63 12.76 -8.64
C SER A 43 15.93 13.57 -7.39
N GLU A 44 17.08 14.25 -7.36
CA GLU A 44 17.47 15.19 -6.30
C GLU A 44 17.01 16.65 -6.54
N GLU A 45 16.26 16.93 -7.61
CA GLU A 45 15.78 18.29 -7.92
C GLU A 45 14.59 18.69 -7.01
N GLU A 46 14.85 19.49 -5.96
CA GLU A 46 13.86 19.98 -4.98
C GLU A 46 12.82 21.01 -5.53
N GLY A 47 12.59 21.03 -6.85
CA GLY A 47 11.81 22.08 -7.53
C GLY A 47 10.30 21.80 -7.69
N SER A 48 9.84 20.56 -7.51
CA SER A 48 8.45 20.16 -7.76
C SER A 48 7.76 19.57 -6.52
N GLN A 49 6.47 19.85 -6.34
CA GLN A 49 5.63 19.28 -5.27
C GLN A 49 5.36 17.77 -5.41
N GLU A 50 5.97 17.11 -6.40
CA GLU A 50 5.96 15.67 -6.60
C GLU A 50 7.40 15.17 -6.77
N THR A 51 7.73 14.08 -6.07
CA THR A 51 9.00 13.36 -6.16
C THR A 51 9.15 12.71 -7.53
N ARG A 52 10.05 13.22 -8.37
CA ARG A 52 10.22 12.76 -9.75
C ARG A 52 11.12 11.52 -9.84
N THR A 53 10.56 10.40 -10.27
CA THR A 53 11.35 9.20 -10.61
C THR A 53 12.07 9.38 -11.95
N LEU A 54 13.37 9.08 -11.99
CA LEU A 54 14.23 9.12 -13.18
C LEU A 54 14.32 7.76 -13.90
N LEU A 55 14.31 6.67 -13.12
CA LEU A 55 14.39 5.30 -13.62
C LEU A 55 13.55 4.37 -12.75
N ILE A 56 12.84 3.45 -13.40
CA ILE A 56 12.29 2.23 -12.80
C ILE A 56 12.71 1.10 -13.73
N HIS A 57 13.49 0.15 -13.22
CA HIS A 57 14.01 -0.97 -14.02
C HIS A 57 13.89 -2.27 -13.24
N ARG A 58 13.18 -3.26 -13.78
CA ARG A 58 13.05 -4.58 -13.16
C ARG A 58 14.34 -5.37 -13.31
N ILE A 59 14.91 -5.86 -12.20
CA ILE A 59 16.10 -6.71 -12.25
C ILE A 59 15.72 -8.08 -12.85
N SER A 60 16.35 -8.43 -13.96
CA SER A 60 16.13 -9.68 -14.68
C SER A 60 17.18 -10.73 -14.31
N LYS A 61 16.79 -12.00 -14.14
CA LYS A 61 17.77 -13.07 -13.88
C LYS A 61 18.71 -13.25 -15.07
N GLU A 62 18.16 -13.16 -16.27
CA GLU A 62 18.86 -13.27 -17.55
C GLU A 62 19.39 -11.90 -18.07
N GLY A 63 19.47 -10.88 -17.20
CA GLY A 63 19.89 -9.53 -17.58
C GLY A 63 21.39 -9.38 -17.88
N THR A 64 21.74 -8.44 -18.76
CA THR A 64 23.11 -8.19 -19.24
C THR A 64 23.89 -7.21 -18.35
N TYR A 65 23.72 -7.29 -17.03
CA TYR A 65 24.39 -6.38 -16.09
C TYR A 65 25.91 -6.57 -16.12
N THR A 66 26.63 -5.46 -16.14
CA THR A 66 28.10 -5.38 -16.15
C THR A 66 28.55 -4.30 -15.19
N ARG A 67 29.63 -4.56 -14.44
CA ARG A 67 30.32 -3.57 -13.61
C ARG A 67 31.65 -3.18 -14.26
N GLN A 68 31.95 -1.89 -14.36
CA GLN A 68 33.22 -1.43 -14.93
C GLN A 68 34.35 -1.51 -13.90
N SER A 69 35.59 -1.53 -14.38
CA SER A 69 36.80 -1.79 -13.57
C SER A 69 37.20 -0.67 -12.60
N ASP A 70 36.47 0.46 -12.60
CA ASP A 70 36.62 1.52 -11.59
C ASP A 70 35.69 1.33 -10.38
N ASP A 71 34.87 0.27 -10.39
CA ASP A 71 33.87 -0.04 -9.37
C ASP A 71 32.85 1.10 -9.09
N THR A 72 32.64 2.00 -10.05
CA THR A 72 31.65 3.11 -9.94
C THR A 72 30.56 3.11 -11.00
N ILE A 73 30.60 2.21 -11.99
CA ILE A 73 29.60 2.14 -13.06
C ILE A 73 28.99 0.75 -13.18
N ILE A 74 27.65 0.70 -13.19
CA ILE A 74 26.84 -0.48 -13.54
C ILE A 74 26.10 -0.19 -14.85
N SER A 75 26.22 -1.06 -15.85
CA SER A 75 25.56 -0.91 -17.15
C SER A 75 24.88 -2.19 -17.63
N TRP A 76 23.75 -2.06 -18.34
CA TRP A 76 22.98 -3.17 -18.92
C TRP A 76 22.19 -2.72 -20.15
N THR A 77 21.70 -3.69 -20.92
CA THR A 77 20.74 -3.46 -22.00
C THR A 77 19.33 -3.66 -21.46
N ASP A 78 18.52 -2.60 -21.45
CA ASP A 78 17.12 -2.71 -21.05
C ASP A 78 16.29 -3.34 -22.18
N SER A 79 15.63 -4.45 -21.86
CA SER A 79 14.88 -5.27 -22.82
C SER A 79 13.44 -4.79 -23.07
N GLU A 80 12.89 -3.92 -22.23
CA GLU A 80 11.55 -3.34 -22.43
C GLU A 80 11.62 -2.16 -23.41
N ILE A 81 12.69 -1.35 -23.34
CA ILE A 81 12.89 -0.17 -24.19
C ILE A 81 13.94 -0.35 -25.28
N GLY A 82 14.66 -1.49 -25.29
CA GLY A 82 15.66 -1.85 -26.31
C GLY A 82 16.83 -0.89 -26.36
N THR A 83 17.42 -0.51 -25.22
CA THR A 83 18.49 0.49 -25.16
C THR A 83 19.42 0.25 -23.97
N ASP A 84 20.71 0.56 -24.13
CA ASP A 84 21.66 0.49 -23.03
C ASP A 84 21.48 1.63 -22.02
N ILE A 85 21.56 1.27 -20.73
CA ILE A 85 21.46 2.16 -19.57
C ILE A 85 22.74 1.99 -18.74
N ALA A 86 23.21 3.08 -18.14
CA ALA A 86 24.28 3.04 -17.15
C ALA A 86 23.93 3.90 -15.92
N LEU A 87 24.24 3.39 -14.73
CA LEU A 87 24.26 4.14 -13.48
C LEU A 87 25.72 4.43 -13.12
N SER A 88 26.06 5.70 -13.01
CA SER A 88 27.36 6.16 -12.51
C SER A 88 27.18 6.64 -11.06
N PHE A 89 27.86 5.97 -10.14
CA PHE A 89 27.76 6.19 -8.70
C PHE A 89 28.74 7.26 -8.24
N ALA A 90 28.32 8.07 -7.27
CA ALA A 90 29.22 9.02 -6.60
C ALA A 90 30.30 8.31 -5.75
N GLU A 91 30.00 7.10 -5.26
CA GLU A 91 30.86 6.33 -4.35
C GLU A 91 30.91 4.85 -4.76
N ALA A 92 32.11 4.27 -4.78
CA ALA A 92 32.33 2.87 -5.15
C ALA A 92 31.68 1.86 -4.17
N GLN A 93 31.50 2.26 -2.90
CA GLN A 93 30.80 1.45 -1.90
C GLN A 93 29.31 1.33 -2.24
N GLY A 94 28.67 2.41 -2.70
CA GLY A 94 27.28 2.39 -3.17
C GLY A 94 27.08 1.54 -4.42
N CYS A 95 28.03 1.62 -5.37
CA CYS A 95 28.05 0.76 -6.55
C CYS A 95 28.17 -0.72 -6.17
N SER A 96 29.08 -1.04 -5.24
CA SER A 96 29.30 -2.42 -4.76
C SER A 96 28.04 -2.99 -4.10
N PHE A 97 27.37 -2.22 -3.25
CA PHE A 97 26.11 -2.62 -2.61
C PHE A 97 25.00 -2.94 -3.63
N ILE A 98 24.75 -2.04 -4.60
CA ILE A 98 23.74 -2.28 -5.64
C ILE A 98 24.12 -3.47 -6.54
N TRP A 99 25.42 -3.65 -6.82
CA TRP A 99 25.91 -4.78 -7.60
C TRP A 99 25.67 -6.12 -6.93
N GLU A 100 25.91 -6.24 -5.62
CA GLU A 100 25.64 -7.44 -4.84
C GLU A 100 24.15 -7.80 -4.87
N GLN A 101 23.26 -6.81 -4.73
CA GLN A 101 21.81 -7.00 -4.83
C GLN A 101 21.36 -7.46 -6.23
N ILE A 102 22.00 -6.99 -7.30
CA ILE A 102 21.76 -7.50 -8.66
C ILE A 102 22.22 -8.97 -8.76
N GLN A 103 23.40 -9.32 -8.23
CA GLN A 103 23.91 -10.70 -8.27
C GLN A 103 23.08 -11.68 -7.44
N GLU A 104 22.50 -11.23 -6.32
CA GLU A 104 21.56 -12.00 -5.50
C GLU A 104 20.31 -12.39 -6.31
N VAL A 105 19.73 -11.45 -7.06
CA VAL A 105 18.59 -11.72 -7.96
C VAL A 105 18.97 -12.67 -9.10
N GLN A 106 20.19 -12.53 -9.66
CA GLN A 106 20.71 -13.44 -10.69
C GLN A 106 21.11 -14.82 -10.14
N GLY A 107 21.18 -15.01 -8.81
CA GLY A 107 21.53 -16.27 -8.16
C GLY A 107 23.03 -16.60 -8.14
N ASN A 108 23.90 -15.62 -8.42
CA ASN A 108 25.35 -15.79 -8.54
C ASN A 108 26.08 -15.68 -7.18
N HIS A 109 25.78 -16.58 -6.24
CA HIS A 109 26.69 -16.82 -5.12
C HIS A 109 27.74 -17.87 -5.50
N THR A 110 28.95 -17.41 -5.85
CA THR A 110 30.16 -18.24 -5.76
C THR A 110 30.55 -18.44 -4.30
N SER A 111 29.85 -19.33 -3.59
CA SER A 111 30.23 -19.73 -2.23
C SER A 111 31.51 -20.58 -2.25
N PRO A 112 32.48 -20.35 -1.34
CA PRO A 112 33.68 -21.17 -1.24
C PRO A 112 33.32 -22.58 -0.75
N SER A 113 33.75 -23.60 -1.50
CA SER A 113 33.35 -24.99 -1.28
C SER A 113 34.07 -25.66 -0.10
N GLY A 114 33.30 -26.00 0.94
CA GLY A 114 33.67 -26.98 1.98
C GLY A 114 33.25 -28.42 1.61
N PRO A 115 33.85 -29.47 2.20
CA PRO A 115 33.98 -30.75 1.52
C PRO A 115 32.97 -31.84 1.92
N GLY A 116 32.69 -32.76 0.98
CA GLY A 116 32.43 -34.17 1.33
C GLY A 116 31.28 -34.90 0.61
N SER A 117 31.56 -35.54 -0.54
CA SER A 117 31.28 -36.97 -0.75
C SER A 117 31.74 -37.49 -2.13
N THR A 118 32.60 -38.50 -2.06
CA THR A 118 33.14 -39.41 -3.10
C THR A 118 32.11 -39.92 -4.14
N ALA A 119 32.47 -40.26 -5.38
CA ALA A 119 33.47 -41.30 -5.69
C ALA A 119 33.92 -41.40 -7.18
N ASN A 120 35.05 -42.09 -7.37
CA ASN A 120 35.59 -42.77 -8.57
C ASN A 120 36.25 -41.93 -9.70
N GLY A 121 37.52 -42.23 -10.00
CA GLY A 121 38.14 -41.93 -11.30
C GLY A 121 39.63 -41.57 -11.29
N GLU A 122 40.49 -42.59 -11.27
CA GLU A 122 41.93 -42.59 -11.60
C GLU A 122 42.31 -41.74 -12.84
N ALA A 123 43.51 -41.19 -13.04
CA ALA A 123 44.71 -41.02 -12.20
C ALA A 123 45.71 -40.04 -12.89
N GLY A 124 46.67 -39.48 -12.14
CA GLY A 124 47.99 -39.08 -12.69
C GLY A 124 48.52 -37.67 -12.38
N GLY A 125 49.70 -37.61 -11.74
CA GLY A 125 50.70 -36.58 -12.11
C GLY A 125 50.96 -35.39 -11.17
N GLY A 126 51.16 -35.62 -9.87
CA GLY A 126 51.27 -34.55 -8.88
C GLY A 126 52.49 -33.61 -8.90
N ARG A 127 52.46 -32.66 -7.95
CA ARG A 127 53.62 -32.23 -7.15
C ARG A 127 53.14 -31.72 -5.78
N LYS A 128 54.08 -31.59 -4.83
CA LYS A 128 53.87 -31.68 -3.37
C LYS A 128 54.67 -30.59 -2.65
N ARG A 129 54.21 -30.11 -1.47
CA ARG A 129 54.83 -29.20 -0.44
C ARG A 129 54.13 -27.82 -0.30
N MET A 130 54.18 -27.05 0.80
CA MET A 130 54.40 -27.17 2.28
C MET A 130 54.53 -25.70 2.80
N VAL A 131 54.15 -25.24 4.01
CA VAL A 131 53.43 -25.77 5.21
C VAL A 131 52.63 -24.59 5.83
N ASP A 132 51.86 -24.82 6.91
CA ASP A 132 51.47 -23.74 7.86
C ASP A 132 52.70 -23.18 8.61
N GLU A 133 52.73 -21.88 8.90
CA GLU A 133 53.28 -21.37 10.18
C GLU A 133 52.90 -19.92 10.50
N PHE A 134 52.90 -19.60 11.80
CA PHE A 134 52.84 -18.28 12.46
C PHE A 134 51.51 -17.49 12.53
N GLU A 135 50.71 -17.88 13.52
CA GLU A 135 50.21 -16.89 14.49
C GLU A 135 51.36 -16.28 15.32
N GLN A 136 51.08 -15.10 15.89
CA GLN A 136 51.52 -14.60 17.22
C GLN A 136 52.66 -13.55 17.34
N VAL A 137 52.32 -12.48 18.10
CA VAL A 137 53.16 -11.44 18.76
C VAL A 137 53.81 -10.41 17.79
N SER A 138 53.76 -9.08 17.96
CA SER A 138 53.39 -8.15 19.07
C SER A 138 52.86 -6.83 18.47
N ALA A 139 51.73 -6.26 18.91
CA ALA A 139 51.55 -5.36 20.08
C ALA A 139 52.05 -3.90 19.92
N SER A 140 51.18 -2.95 20.31
CA SER A 140 51.42 -1.53 20.70
C SER A 140 50.96 -0.41 19.74
N ILE A 141 49.68 -0.01 19.81
CA ILE A 141 49.26 1.41 19.83
C ILE A 141 48.09 1.54 20.83
N GLU A 142 48.27 2.34 21.87
CA GLU A 142 47.19 2.74 22.80
C GLU A 142 46.43 3.95 22.22
N ALA A 143 45.10 3.90 22.17
CA ALA A 143 44.27 5.09 21.98
C ALA A 143 42.80 4.87 22.41
N GLY A 144 42.41 5.49 23.53
CA GLY A 144 41.04 5.95 23.80
C GLY A 144 39.95 4.89 24.01
N GLU A 145 39.52 4.72 25.26
CA GLU A 145 38.26 4.06 25.59
C GLU A 145 37.06 4.84 25.03
N PHE A 146 36.46 4.34 23.93
CA PHE A 146 35.08 4.62 23.58
C PHE A 146 34.28 3.33 23.73
N GLN A 147 33.40 3.28 24.74
CA GLN A 147 32.41 2.22 24.88
C GLN A 147 31.30 2.41 23.83
N ASP A 148 31.54 1.92 22.62
CA ASP A 148 30.45 1.73 21.67
C ASP A 148 29.61 0.53 22.12
N SER A 149 28.47 0.83 22.74
CA SER A 149 27.53 -0.16 23.29
C SER A 149 26.36 -0.41 22.33
N THR A 150 26.60 -0.37 21.02
CA THR A 150 25.67 -0.93 20.03
C THR A 150 25.67 -2.46 20.11
N SER A 151 24.73 -3.01 20.88
CA SER A 151 24.49 -4.45 20.95
C SER A 151 23.94 -4.96 19.61
N SER A 152 24.83 -5.40 18.72
CA SER A 152 24.52 -5.94 17.39
C SER A 152 23.89 -7.34 17.39
N GLY A 153 23.35 -7.78 18.53
CA GLY A 153 22.71 -9.08 18.68
C GLY A 153 21.24 -9.11 18.21
N PRO A 154 20.69 -10.30 17.96
CA PRO A 154 19.25 -10.48 17.84
C PRO A 154 18.56 -10.10 19.17
N VAL A 155 17.42 -9.43 19.07
CA VAL A 155 16.59 -9.06 20.23
C VAL A 155 15.53 -10.14 20.45
N ASP A 156 15.50 -10.68 21.67
CA ASP A 156 14.45 -11.58 22.14
C ASP A 156 13.46 -10.82 23.04
N LEU A 157 12.17 -10.95 22.73
CA LEU A 157 11.10 -10.44 23.57
C LEU A 157 11.00 -11.28 24.86
N PRO A 158 10.96 -10.64 26.05
CA PRO A 158 10.76 -11.36 27.31
C PRO A 158 9.43 -12.15 27.30
N PRO A 159 9.32 -13.26 28.06
CA PRO A 159 8.07 -14.00 28.17
C PRO A 159 6.89 -13.10 28.58
N PRO A 160 5.66 -13.32 28.04
CA PRO A 160 4.51 -12.48 28.33
C PRO A 160 3.98 -12.80 29.73
N GLU A 161 4.55 -12.13 30.73
CA GLU A 161 4.32 -12.34 32.15
C GLU A 161 4.14 -10.98 32.85
N ARG A 162 3.25 -10.89 33.85
CA ARG A 162 2.95 -9.62 34.54
C ARG A 162 4.18 -8.96 35.15
N GLY A 163 5.14 -9.75 35.65
CA GLY A 163 6.41 -9.25 36.20
C GLY A 163 7.44 -8.80 35.15
N ARG A 164 7.15 -8.99 33.85
CA ARG A 164 8.03 -8.66 32.72
C ARG A 164 7.50 -7.53 31.83
N LEU A 165 6.33 -6.96 32.13
CA LEU A 165 5.70 -5.94 31.27
C LEU A 165 6.58 -4.70 31.05
N ALA A 166 7.32 -4.27 32.07
CA ALA A 166 8.30 -3.18 31.94
C ALA A 166 9.40 -3.51 30.92
N ASP A 167 10.00 -4.69 31.03
CA ASP A 167 11.06 -5.16 30.13
C ASP A 167 10.55 -5.27 28.68
N ILE A 168 9.33 -5.80 28.47
CA ILE A 168 8.73 -5.93 27.13
C ILE A 168 8.45 -4.54 26.53
N ALA A 169 7.90 -3.62 27.34
CA ALA A 169 7.64 -2.24 26.92
C ALA A 169 8.93 -1.50 26.55
N GLN A 170 10.00 -1.68 27.34
CA GLN A 170 11.31 -1.10 27.05
C GLN A 170 11.86 -1.64 25.74
N VAL A 171 11.93 -2.98 25.59
CA VAL A 171 12.44 -3.61 24.37
C VAL A 171 11.70 -3.10 23.13
N LEU A 172 10.35 -3.11 23.12
CA LEU A 172 9.57 -2.63 21.98
C LEU A 172 9.76 -1.12 21.69
N THR A 173 10.10 -0.32 22.70
CA THR A 173 10.38 1.13 22.53
C THR A 173 11.77 1.39 21.95
N GLU A 174 12.75 0.55 22.28
CA GLU A 174 14.17 0.71 21.92
C GLU A 174 14.57 -0.06 20.63
N LEU A 175 13.64 -0.77 19.99
CA LEU A 175 13.89 -1.57 18.78
C LEU A 175 14.49 -0.77 17.61
N ALA A 176 15.68 -1.18 17.18
CA ALA A 176 16.26 -0.72 15.93
C ALA A 176 15.44 -1.24 14.72
N PRO A 177 15.40 -0.53 13.58
CA PRO A 177 14.54 -0.91 12.45
C PRO A 177 14.72 -2.34 11.94
N PHE A 178 15.95 -2.86 11.93
CA PHE A 178 16.28 -4.22 11.49
C PHE A 178 15.86 -5.32 12.46
N GLN A 179 15.49 -4.99 13.71
CA GLN A 179 15.05 -5.95 14.72
C GLN A 179 13.52 -6.12 14.74
N ARG A 180 12.78 -5.22 14.07
CA ARG A 180 11.30 -5.19 14.09
C ARG A 180 10.67 -6.43 13.48
N GLU A 181 11.24 -6.97 12.40
CA GLU A 181 10.79 -8.22 11.76
C GLU A 181 10.90 -9.42 12.72
N THR A 182 12.05 -9.54 13.40
CA THR A 182 12.25 -10.59 14.42
C THR A 182 11.27 -10.43 15.58
N ALA A 183 11.06 -9.21 16.08
CA ALA A 183 10.09 -8.94 17.13
C ALA A 183 8.65 -9.27 16.69
N GLY A 184 8.26 -8.93 15.45
CA GLY A 184 6.97 -9.26 14.86
C GLY A 184 6.70 -10.77 14.85
N HIS A 185 7.65 -11.56 14.35
CA HIS A 185 7.57 -13.02 14.39
C HIS A 185 7.47 -13.58 15.82
N GLN A 186 8.18 -13.00 16.79
CA GLN A 186 8.09 -13.42 18.19
C GLN A 186 6.72 -13.08 18.83
N MET A 187 6.12 -11.94 18.49
CA MET A 187 4.76 -11.57 18.93
C MET A 187 3.66 -12.46 18.34
N GLN A 188 3.84 -12.97 17.11
CA GLN A 188 2.94 -13.95 16.52
C GLN A 188 3.12 -15.35 17.14
N ALA A 189 4.32 -15.69 17.62
CA ALA A 189 4.64 -17.02 18.09
C ALA A 189 3.83 -17.45 19.34
N ARG A 190 3.30 -18.68 19.32
CA ARG A 190 2.74 -19.38 20.49
C ARG A 190 1.66 -18.59 21.26
N GLY A 191 0.92 -17.73 20.58
CA GLY A 191 -0.15 -16.90 21.16
C GLY A 191 0.37 -15.82 22.13
N TYR A 192 1.56 -15.26 21.88
CA TYR A 192 2.19 -14.25 22.73
C TYR A 192 1.29 -13.01 22.95
N ILE A 193 0.75 -12.42 21.88
CA ILE A 193 -0.22 -11.31 21.95
C ILE A 193 -1.42 -11.65 22.84
N ARG A 194 -2.00 -12.85 22.67
CA ARG A 194 -3.18 -13.27 23.43
C ARG A 194 -2.89 -13.35 24.94
N LYS A 195 -1.72 -13.88 25.33
CA LYS A 195 -1.28 -13.95 26.73
C LYS A 195 -1.06 -12.55 27.34
N LEU A 196 -0.60 -11.59 26.54
CA LEU A 196 -0.52 -10.19 26.96
C LEU A 196 -1.92 -9.60 27.22
N LEU A 197 -2.90 -9.89 26.36
CA LEU A 197 -4.29 -9.43 26.56
C LEU A 197 -4.95 -10.13 27.77
N ASP A 198 -4.68 -11.42 28.00
CA ASP A 198 -5.08 -12.14 29.22
C ASP A 198 -4.48 -11.50 30.49
N ILE A 199 -3.27 -10.93 30.41
CA ILE A 199 -2.64 -10.19 31.51
C ILE A 199 -3.24 -8.80 31.67
N PHE A 200 -3.50 -8.08 30.58
CA PHE A 200 -4.19 -6.80 30.58
C PHE A 200 -5.53 -6.88 31.30
N ASN A 201 -6.37 -7.85 30.96
CA ASN A 201 -7.68 -8.06 31.61
C ASN A 201 -7.52 -8.27 33.13
N ARG A 202 -6.50 -9.03 33.57
CA ARG A 202 -6.19 -9.20 35.00
C ARG A 202 -5.63 -7.94 35.66
N CYS A 203 -4.95 -7.07 34.92
CA CYS A 203 -4.51 -5.78 35.43
C CYS A 203 -5.69 -4.81 35.55
N GLU A 204 -6.70 -4.87 34.67
CA GLU A 204 -7.97 -4.16 34.86
C GLU A 204 -8.73 -4.66 36.10
N ASP A 205 -8.94 -5.97 36.22
CA ASP A 205 -9.63 -6.61 37.36
C ASP A 205 -8.99 -6.28 38.74
N LEU A 206 -7.69 -6.01 38.76
CA LEU A 206 -6.91 -5.70 39.97
C LEU A 206 -6.63 -4.21 40.17
N GLU A 207 -7.15 -3.33 39.30
CA GLU A 207 -6.86 -1.89 39.27
C GLU A 207 -5.35 -1.57 39.26
N ASP A 208 -4.56 -2.42 38.59
CA ASP A 208 -3.08 -2.33 38.51
C ASP A 208 -2.66 -1.25 37.50
N THR A 209 -2.72 0.02 37.93
CA THR A 209 -2.43 1.18 37.09
C THR A 209 -1.06 1.13 36.40
N GLU A 210 -0.05 0.54 37.04
CA GLU A 210 1.30 0.44 36.48
C GLU A 210 1.42 -0.72 35.48
N GLY A 211 0.74 -1.85 35.72
CA GLY A 211 0.56 -2.89 34.71
C GLY A 211 -0.17 -2.37 33.47
N LEU A 212 -1.24 -1.59 33.67
CA LEU A 212 -2.04 -0.99 32.59
C LEU A 212 -1.23 0.03 31.78
N ARG A 213 -0.40 0.86 32.43
CA ARG A 213 0.54 1.79 31.79
C ARG A 213 1.53 1.06 30.86
N HIS A 214 2.07 -0.07 31.31
CA HIS A 214 2.95 -0.89 30.47
C HIS A 214 2.18 -1.59 29.34
N MET A 215 0.94 -2.04 29.57
CA MET A 215 0.10 -2.62 28.52
C MET A 215 -0.20 -1.63 27.39
N TYR A 216 -0.48 -0.36 27.70
CA TYR A 216 -0.56 0.71 26.69
C TYR A 216 0.73 0.77 25.84
N MET A 217 1.90 0.82 26.50
CA MET A 217 3.19 0.91 25.80
C MET A 217 3.46 -0.31 24.91
N ILE A 218 3.15 -1.51 25.39
CA ILE A 218 3.34 -2.77 24.64
C ILE A 218 2.42 -2.82 23.42
N ILE A 219 1.13 -2.53 23.57
CA ILE A 219 0.17 -2.61 22.45
C ILE A 219 0.44 -1.49 21.43
N ARG A 220 0.80 -0.28 21.88
CA ARG A 220 1.27 0.78 20.99
C ARG A 220 2.55 0.36 20.24
N GLY A 221 3.55 -0.17 20.94
CA GLY A 221 4.79 -0.66 20.34
C GLY A 221 4.55 -1.77 19.31
N ALA A 222 3.64 -2.69 19.60
CA ALA A 222 3.23 -3.77 18.70
C ALA A 222 2.60 -3.25 17.40
N ILE A 223 1.77 -2.20 17.47
CA ILE A 223 1.23 -1.52 16.29
C ILE A 223 2.35 -0.82 15.50
N MET A 224 3.31 -0.20 16.19
CA MET A 224 4.46 0.49 15.60
C MET A 224 5.51 -0.42 14.95
N LEU A 225 5.50 -1.72 15.23
CA LEU A 225 6.28 -2.70 14.45
C LEU A 225 5.93 -2.63 12.96
N GLY A 226 4.66 -2.32 12.63
CA GLY A 226 4.16 -2.31 11.26
C GLY A 226 3.99 -3.71 10.65
N ASP A 227 4.19 -4.77 11.42
CA ASP A 227 4.04 -6.15 10.99
C ASP A 227 2.56 -6.50 10.79
N PHE A 228 2.20 -6.98 9.60
CA PHE A 228 0.80 -7.24 9.24
C PHE A 228 0.19 -8.38 10.06
N GLY A 229 0.93 -9.44 10.38
CA GLY A 229 0.40 -10.56 11.17
C GLY A 229 0.13 -10.18 12.62
N VAL A 230 0.96 -9.31 13.20
CA VAL A 230 0.72 -8.69 14.52
C VAL A 230 -0.54 -7.82 14.47
N LEU A 231 -0.68 -6.96 13.45
CA LEU A 231 -1.87 -6.12 13.27
C LEU A 231 -3.15 -6.94 13.05
N GLU A 232 -3.11 -8.01 12.25
CA GLU A 232 -4.25 -8.90 12.03
C GLU A 232 -4.67 -9.62 13.32
N VAL A 233 -3.72 -10.10 14.13
CA VAL A 233 -4.01 -10.74 15.42
C VAL A 233 -4.61 -9.75 16.41
N LEU A 234 -4.00 -8.56 16.57
CA LEU A 234 -4.51 -7.50 17.46
C LEU A 234 -5.93 -7.04 17.07
N MET A 235 -6.18 -6.85 15.78
CA MET A 235 -7.43 -6.30 15.25
C MET A 235 -8.46 -7.38 14.86
N SER A 236 -8.26 -8.63 15.28
CA SER A 236 -9.24 -9.70 15.11
C SER A 236 -10.45 -9.50 16.03
N GLU A 237 -11.64 -10.02 15.66
CA GLU A 237 -12.88 -9.91 16.47
C GLU A 237 -12.69 -10.31 17.94
N GLU A 238 -11.79 -11.25 18.20
CA GLU A 238 -11.52 -11.81 19.53
C GLU A 238 -10.64 -10.90 20.39
N ASN A 239 -9.66 -10.20 19.79
CA ASN A 239 -8.64 -9.44 20.51
C ASN A 239 -8.86 -7.92 20.46
N VAL A 240 -9.70 -7.42 19.53
CA VAL A 240 -9.76 -5.99 19.22
C VAL A 240 -10.34 -5.14 20.35
N MET A 241 -11.27 -5.68 21.16
CA MET A 241 -11.82 -4.94 22.29
C MET A 241 -10.76 -4.76 23.39
N ASP A 242 -9.98 -5.80 23.70
CA ASP A 242 -8.92 -5.74 24.71
C ASP A 242 -7.73 -4.92 24.21
N THR A 243 -7.41 -5.01 22.92
CA THR A 243 -6.42 -4.17 22.24
C THR A 243 -6.79 -2.68 22.35
N VAL A 244 -8.05 -2.32 22.03
CA VAL A 244 -8.52 -0.94 22.19
C VAL A 244 -8.56 -0.55 23.66
N GLY A 245 -8.96 -1.46 24.57
CA GLY A 245 -8.96 -1.25 26.01
C GLY A 245 -7.57 -0.90 26.56
N ALA A 246 -6.53 -1.61 26.15
CA ALA A 246 -5.15 -1.30 26.52
C ALA A 246 -4.71 0.10 26.05
N LEU A 247 -5.22 0.56 24.89
CA LEU A 247 -4.97 1.91 24.38
C LEU A 247 -5.75 3.00 25.14
N GLU A 248 -6.76 2.67 25.96
CA GLU A 248 -7.48 3.63 26.82
C GLU A 248 -6.64 4.11 28.03
N TYR A 249 -5.46 3.53 28.27
CA TYR A 249 -4.56 3.83 29.39
C TYR A 249 -3.33 4.65 28.98
N GLU A 250 -3.50 5.59 28.04
CA GLU A 250 -2.46 6.54 27.64
C GLU A 250 -1.98 7.39 28.84
N PRO A 251 -0.68 7.39 29.20
CA PRO A 251 -0.20 7.98 30.45
C PRO A 251 -0.42 9.50 30.57
N ASP A 252 -0.40 10.20 29.43
CA ASP A 252 -0.46 11.66 29.37
C ASP A 252 -1.89 12.22 29.34
N LEU A 253 -2.91 11.35 29.32
CA LEU A 253 -4.33 11.77 29.32
C LEU A 253 -4.87 11.90 30.76
N PRO A 254 -5.44 13.06 31.13
CA PRO A 254 -6.00 13.26 32.48
C PRO A 254 -7.28 12.45 32.75
N ILE A 255 -7.92 11.93 31.70
CA ILE A 255 -9.09 11.05 31.77
C ILE A 255 -8.93 9.97 30.70
N SER A 256 -8.99 8.70 31.11
CA SER A 256 -9.02 7.54 30.21
C SER A 256 -10.24 7.62 29.27
N PRO A 257 -10.05 7.70 27.93
CA PRO A 257 -11.14 7.70 26.97
C PRO A 257 -11.89 6.36 26.96
N LYS A 258 -13.19 6.38 26.67
CA LYS A 258 -14.04 5.18 26.60
C LYS A 258 -14.33 4.78 25.15
N HIS A 259 -13.27 4.33 24.50
CA HIS A 259 -13.28 3.84 23.12
C HIS A 259 -14.05 2.52 22.99
N ARG A 260 -13.92 1.59 23.95
CA ARG A 260 -14.67 0.32 23.97
C ARG A 260 -16.17 0.55 24.05
N ASP A 261 -16.61 1.49 24.88
CA ASP A 261 -18.04 1.83 25.02
C ASP A 261 -18.59 2.46 23.73
N PHE A 262 -17.82 3.31 23.05
CA PHE A 262 -18.20 3.81 21.72
C PHE A 262 -18.31 2.69 20.69
N LEU A 263 -17.30 1.83 20.58
CA LEU A 263 -17.26 0.72 19.62
C LEU A 263 -18.34 -0.34 19.88
N ARG A 264 -18.78 -0.51 21.12
CA ARG A 264 -19.83 -1.47 21.52
C ARG A 264 -21.24 -0.89 21.39
N ASP A 265 -21.45 0.34 21.86
CA ASP A 265 -22.80 0.87 22.12
C ASP A 265 -23.24 1.96 21.12
N LYS A 266 -22.33 2.48 20.28
CA LYS A 266 -22.58 3.58 19.33
C LYS A 266 -22.33 3.21 17.87
N VAL A 267 -21.42 2.27 17.59
CA VAL A 267 -21.15 1.82 16.22
C VAL A 267 -22.27 0.89 15.75
N VAL A 268 -22.96 1.28 14.68
CA VAL A 268 -24.02 0.49 14.05
C VAL A 268 -23.54 0.03 12.68
N PHE A 269 -23.45 -1.28 12.49
CA PHE A 269 -23.18 -1.87 11.17
C PHE A 269 -24.49 -1.98 10.37
N LYS A 270 -24.59 -1.25 9.26
CA LYS A 270 -25.80 -1.16 8.43
C LYS A 270 -25.61 -1.89 7.11
N GLU A 271 -26.34 -2.98 6.91
CA GLU A 271 -26.29 -3.80 5.70
C GLU A 271 -27.36 -3.36 4.68
N VAL A 272 -26.96 -2.72 3.59
CA VAL A 272 -27.88 -2.37 2.47
C VAL A 272 -28.29 -3.59 1.64
N VAL A 273 -27.46 -4.64 1.68
CA VAL A 273 -27.72 -5.98 1.17
C VAL A 273 -27.12 -6.96 2.19
N PRO A 274 -27.84 -7.99 2.66
CA PRO A 274 -27.33 -8.90 3.67
C PRO A 274 -26.07 -9.65 3.23
N ILE A 275 -24.99 -9.52 4.01
CA ILE A 275 -23.71 -10.18 3.77
C ILE A 275 -23.73 -11.52 4.53
N ARG A 276 -23.87 -12.61 3.77
CA ARG A 276 -24.03 -13.97 4.33
C ARG A 276 -22.72 -14.59 4.82
N ASP A 277 -21.60 -14.15 4.27
CA ASP A 277 -20.28 -14.61 4.66
C ASP A 277 -19.82 -13.89 5.94
N SER A 278 -19.66 -14.66 7.01
CA SER A 278 -19.18 -14.17 8.31
C SER A 278 -17.71 -13.72 8.29
N SER A 279 -16.88 -14.31 7.42
CA SER A 279 -15.47 -13.93 7.29
C SER A 279 -15.33 -12.57 6.61
N LEU A 280 -16.07 -12.35 5.52
CA LEU A 280 -16.23 -11.05 4.86
C LEU A 280 -16.74 -9.98 5.82
N ARG A 281 -17.77 -10.28 6.64
CA ARG A 281 -18.25 -9.37 7.68
C ARG A 281 -17.17 -9.02 8.71
N ALA A 282 -16.43 -10.01 9.21
CA ALA A 282 -15.33 -9.78 10.14
C ALA A 282 -14.23 -8.90 9.52
N LYS A 283 -13.92 -9.07 8.23
CA LYS A 283 -12.95 -8.23 7.49
C LYS A 283 -13.43 -6.77 7.37
N ILE A 284 -14.73 -6.54 7.14
CA ILE A 284 -15.33 -5.19 7.14
C ILE A 284 -15.24 -4.54 8.53
N HIS A 285 -15.65 -5.25 9.59
CA HIS A 285 -15.55 -4.75 10.97
C HIS A 285 -14.10 -4.50 11.39
N GLN A 286 -13.16 -5.38 11.04
CA GLN A 286 -11.72 -5.20 11.26
C GLN A 286 -11.21 -3.91 10.59
N THR A 287 -11.57 -3.68 9.32
CA THR A 287 -11.17 -2.47 8.58
C THR A 287 -11.69 -1.19 9.24
N TYR A 288 -12.95 -1.18 9.68
CA TYR A 288 -13.52 -0.04 10.41
C TYR A 288 -12.78 0.21 11.74
N ARG A 289 -12.52 -0.85 12.52
CA ARG A 289 -11.83 -0.72 13.82
C ARG A 289 -10.36 -0.31 13.65
N MET A 290 -9.66 -0.80 12.62
CA MET A 290 -8.32 -0.31 12.24
C MET A 290 -8.34 1.20 11.92
N GLY A 291 -9.32 1.66 11.14
CA GLY A 291 -9.52 3.10 10.86
C GLY A 291 -9.78 3.90 12.13
N TYR A 292 -10.63 3.41 13.03
CA TYR A 292 -10.88 4.05 14.32
C TYR A 292 -9.62 4.13 15.20
N VAL A 293 -8.82 3.06 15.28
CA VAL A 293 -7.54 3.07 16.01
C VAL A 293 -6.57 4.09 15.39
N LYS A 294 -6.47 4.14 14.07
CA LYS A 294 -5.58 5.05 13.35
C LYS A 294 -5.97 6.52 13.49
N ASP A 295 -7.24 6.83 13.23
CA ASP A 295 -7.72 8.21 13.02
C ASP A 295 -8.33 8.83 14.29
N VAL A 296 -8.71 8.02 15.30
CA VAL A 296 -9.36 8.49 16.54
C VAL A 296 -8.55 8.15 17.79
N VAL A 297 -8.01 6.94 17.92
CA VAL A 297 -7.28 6.52 19.14
C VAL A 297 -5.84 7.02 19.13
N LEU A 298 -5.10 6.86 18.03
CA LEU A 298 -3.67 7.18 17.95
C LEU A 298 -3.25 8.27 16.93
N PRO A 299 -4.07 9.29 16.57
CA PRO A 299 -3.75 10.23 15.48
C PRO A 299 -2.55 11.15 15.74
N ARG A 300 -2.02 11.17 16.97
CA ARG A 300 -0.76 11.86 17.34
C ARG A 300 0.30 10.92 17.92
N SER A 301 -0.10 9.68 18.19
CA SER A 301 0.70 8.71 18.93
C SER A 301 1.25 7.61 18.01
N LEU A 302 0.80 7.52 16.74
CA LEU A 302 1.40 6.70 15.68
C LEU A 302 2.65 7.34 15.06
N ASP A 303 3.58 6.50 14.60
CA ASP A 303 4.68 6.86 13.71
C ASP A 303 4.32 6.57 12.25
N ASP A 304 5.15 7.06 11.31
CA ASP A 304 4.94 6.86 9.88
C ASP A 304 4.86 5.36 9.51
N ASN A 305 5.61 4.50 10.22
CA ASN A 305 5.61 3.05 10.00
C ASN A 305 4.27 2.42 10.37
N GLY A 306 3.79 2.63 11.60
CA GLY A 306 2.49 2.12 12.05
C GLY A 306 1.32 2.72 11.26
N PHE A 307 1.38 4.01 10.92
CA PHE A 307 0.36 4.66 10.09
C PHE A 307 0.29 4.09 8.67
N THR A 308 1.45 3.85 8.05
CA THR A 308 1.55 3.23 6.72
C THR A 308 1.06 1.80 6.77
N ALA A 309 1.51 1.00 7.74
CA ALA A 309 1.11 -0.40 7.87
C ALA A 309 -0.41 -0.57 8.08
N LEU A 310 -1.01 0.20 9.00
CA LEU A 310 -2.46 0.23 9.19
C LEU A 310 -3.20 0.64 7.90
N SER A 311 -2.72 1.67 7.20
CA SER A 311 -3.35 2.14 5.96
C SER A 311 -3.25 1.12 4.83
N SER A 312 -2.12 0.43 4.69
CA SER A 312 -1.91 -0.65 3.71
C SER A 312 -2.74 -1.90 4.04
N LEU A 313 -2.87 -2.28 5.31
CA LEU A 313 -3.70 -3.43 5.70
C LEU A 313 -5.20 -3.13 5.55
N MET A 314 -5.65 -1.92 5.89
CA MET A 314 -7.01 -1.45 5.56
C MET A 314 -7.28 -1.47 4.05
N LEU A 315 -6.28 -1.08 3.24
CA LEU A 315 -6.35 -1.11 1.78
C LEU A 315 -6.48 -2.55 1.23
N LEU A 316 -5.66 -3.48 1.73
CA LEU A 316 -5.74 -4.91 1.39
C LEU A 316 -7.12 -5.49 1.76
N ASN A 317 -7.60 -5.23 2.97
CA ASN A 317 -8.93 -5.63 3.40
C ASN A 317 -10.02 -5.07 2.47
N ASN A 318 -9.94 -3.80 2.08
CA ASN A 318 -10.90 -3.19 1.15
C ASN A 318 -10.89 -3.88 -0.23
N VAL A 319 -9.72 -4.24 -0.76
CA VAL A 319 -9.59 -4.97 -2.03
C VAL A 319 -10.21 -6.38 -1.92
N GLU A 320 -9.98 -7.06 -0.80
CA GLU A 320 -10.57 -8.37 -0.51
C GLU A 320 -12.10 -8.28 -0.40
N VAL A 321 -12.62 -7.34 0.41
CA VAL A 321 -14.04 -7.07 0.60
C VAL A 321 -14.75 -6.84 -0.74
N VAL A 322 -14.22 -5.94 -1.57
CA VAL A 322 -14.81 -5.62 -2.89
C VAL A 322 -14.73 -6.83 -3.84
N THR A 323 -13.65 -7.60 -3.78
CA THR A 323 -13.48 -8.81 -4.60
C THR A 323 -14.49 -9.90 -4.21
N SER A 324 -14.70 -10.14 -2.92
CA SER A 324 -15.67 -11.12 -2.42
C SER A 324 -17.12 -10.71 -2.75
N LEU A 325 -17.46 -9.42 -2.58
CA LEU A 325 -18.76 -8.87 -2.99
C LEU A 325 -19.00 -8.93 -4.51
N GLN A 326 -17.94 -8.84 -5.33
CA GLN A 326 -18.01 -9.03 -6.78
C GLN A 326 -18.23 -10.52 -7.16
N GLN A 327 -17.66 -11.45 -6.38
CA GLN A 327 -17.78 -12.89 -6.61
C GLN A 327 -19.13 -13.47 -6.17
N ASP A 328 -19.82 -12.84 -5.20
CA ASP A 328 -21.21 -13.17 -4.89
C ASP A 328 -22.10 -12.93 -6.11
N ALA A 329 -22.63 -14.04 -6.66
CA ALA A 329 -23.45 -14.01 -7.86
C ALA A 329 -24.75 -13.19 -7.69
N THR A 330 -25.22 -13.00 -6.47
CA THR A 330 -26.52 -12.38 -6.11
C THR A 330 -26.38 -10.97 -5.55
N PHE A 331 -25.35 -10.67 -4.76
CA PHE A 331 -25.22 -9.41 -4.01
C PHE A 331 -25.45 -8.15 -4.85
N LEU A 332 -24.69 -7.99 -5.94
CA LEU A 332 -24.84 -6.82 -6.83
C LEU A 332 -26.19 -6.80 -7.55
N GLN A 333 -26.80 -7.95 -7.82
CA GLN A 333 -28.12 -8.00 -8.44
C GLN A 333 -29.20 -7.50 -7.47
N GLU A 334 -29.13 -7.96 -6.21
CA GLU A 334 -30.04 -7.55 -5.13
C GLU A 334 -29.89 -6.05 -4.81
N LEU A 335 -28.66 -5.53 -4.78
CA LEU A 335 -28.36 -4.10 -4.65
C LEU A 335 -29.12 -3.26 -5.69
N PHE A 336 -29.02 -3.63 -6.97
CA PHE A 336 -29.68 -2.91 -8.06
C PHE A 336 -31.20 -3.15 -8.11
N VAL A 337 -31.71 -4.26 -7.55
CA VAL A 337 -33.16 -4.46 -7.35
C VAL A 337 -33.69 -3.51 -6.28
N ARG A 338 -33.05 -3.43 -5.10
CA ARG A 338 -33.44 -2.46 -4.05
C ARG A 338 -33.32 -1.01 -4.54
N LEU A 339 -32.23 -0.66 -5.21
CA LEU A 339 -32.00 0.69 -5.75
C LEU A 339 -33.07 1.14 -6.76
N ARG A 340 -33.69 0.21 -7.50
CA ARG A 340 -34.82 0.48 -8.41
C ARG A 340 -36.18 0.51 -7.71
N ALA A 341 -36.33 -0.16 -6.57
CA ALA A 341 -37.56 -0.18 -5.77
C ALA A 341 -37.69 1.06 -4.88
N SER A 342 -36.57 1.51 -4.30
CA SER A 342 -36.47 2.67 -3.43
C SER A 342 -36.49 4.00 -4.23
N ARG A 343 -36.78 5.13 -3.58
CA ARG A 343 -36.92 6.45 -4.24
C ARG A 343 -36.16 7.58 -3.52
N PRO A 344 -35.67 8.60 -4.24
CA PRO A 344 -35.01 9.76 -3.64
C PRO A 344 -35.83 10.40 -2.51
N GLY A 345 -35.18 10.59 -1.36
CA GLY A 345 -35.80 11.10 -0.12
C GLY A 345 -36.22 10.01 0.87
N GLN A 346 -36.15 8.72 0.51
CA GLN A 346 -36.22 7.61 1.47
C GLN A 346 -34.84 7.35 2.08
N GLU A 347 -34.79 6.90 3.35
CA GLU A 347 -33.53 6.58 4.04
C GLU A 347 -32.77 5.45 3.32
N GLU A 348 -33.46 4.33 3.06
CA GLU A 348 -32.92 3.16 2.33
C GLU A 348 -32.28 3.57 0.99
N TRP A 349 -32.92 4.49 0.25
CA TRP A 349 -32.39 5.00 -1.01
C TRP A 349 -31.05 5.71 -0.83
N ALA A 350 -30.92 6.52 0.23
CA ALA A 350 -29.69 7.24 0.55
C ALA A 350 -28.57 6.26 0.95
N ASP A 351 -28.87 5.23 1.73
CA ASP A 351 -27.91 4.19 2.12
C ASP A 351 -27.39 3.41 0.90
N LEU A 352 -28.29 2.97 0.02
CA LEU A 352 -27.96 2.23 -1.20
C LEU A 352 -27.04 3.04 -2.12
N VAL A 353 -27.26 4.35 -2.23
CA VAL A 353 -26.41 5.25 -3.03
C VAL A 353 -25.08 5.52 -2.34
N ALA A 354 -25.06 5.74 -1.02
CA ALA A 354 -23.83 5.91 -0.25
C ALA A 354 -22.92 4.66 -0.34
N PHE A 355 -23.49 3.47 -0.18
CA PHE A 355 -22.78 2.21 -0.37
C PHE A 355 -22.24 2.06 -1.81
N LEU A 356 -23.03 2.42 -2.82
CA LEU A 356 -22.57 2.38 -4.22
C LEU A 356 -21.45 3.40 -4.50
N GLN A 357 -21.48 4.58 -3.85
CA GLN A 357 -20.39 5.56 -3.89
C GLN A 357 -19.11 5.01 -3.25
N GLU A 358 -19.21 4.42 -2.06
CA GLU A 358 -18.09 3.83 -1.35
C GLU A 358 -17.48 2.65 -2.14
N LEU A 359 -18.31 1.71 -2.58
CA LEU A 359 -17.92 0.61 -3.47
C LEU A 359 -17.19 1.13 -4.70
N CYS A 360 -17.70 2.17 -5.36
CA CYS A 360 -17.05 2.80 -6.51
C CYS A 360 -15.73 3.52 -6.17
N SER A 361 -15.58 4.06 -4.96
CA SER A 361 -14.35 4.71 -4.49
C SER A 361 -13.20 3.74 -4.23
N LEU A 362 -13.51 2.48 -3.94
CA LEU A 362 -12.52 1.42 -3.75
C LEU A 362 -12.04 0.79 -5.07
N VAL A 363 -12.70 1.05 -6.19
CA VAL A 363 -12.38 0.43 -7.49
C VAL A 363 -10.98 0.80 -8.01
N LYS A 364 -10.41 1.94 -7.60
CA LYS A 364 -9.00 2.35 -7.89
C LYS A 364 -7.94 1.44 -7.31
N HIS A 365 -8.29 0.68 -6.29
CA HIS A 365 -7.37 -0.22 -5.61
C HIS A 365 -7.39 -1.64 -6.19
N LEU A 366 -8.35 -1.95 -7.07
CA LEU A 366 -8.47 -3.25 -7.73
C LEU A 366 -7.49 -3.39 -8.90
N GLN A 367 -6.96 -4.61 -9.07
CA GLN A 367 -6.12 -4.95 -10.22
C GLN A 367 -6.89 -4.75 -11.55
N PRO A 368 -6.22 -4.35 -12.67
CA PRO A 368 -6.88 -3.97 -13.91
C PRO A 368 -7.89 -4.98 -14.47
N GLY A 369 -7.67 -6.28 -14.21
CA GLY A 369 -8.58 -7.38 -14.54
C GLY A 369 -9.88 -7.34 -13.72
N GLN A 370 -9.79 -7.45 -12.40
CA GLN A 370 -10.92 -7.39 -11.45
C GLN A 370 -11.72 -6.09 -11.66
N ARG A 371 -11.00 -4.96 -11.71
CA ARG A 371 -11.53 -3.63 -12.00
C ARG A 371 -12.41 -3.59 -13.25
N SER A 372 -11.93 -4.18 -14.35
CA SER A 372 -12.69 -4.25 -15.60
C SER A 372 -13.95 -5.11 -15.48
N GLN A 373 -13.89 -6.22 -14.75
CA GLN A 373 -15.02 -7.13 -14.54
C GLN A 373 -16.11 -6.50 -13.67
N LEU A 374 -15.75 -5.89 -12.53
CA LEU A 374 -16.70 -5.20 -11.66
C LEU A 374 -17.42 -4.06 -12.41
N LEU A 375 -16.68 -3.24 -13.15
CA LEU A 375 -17.26 -2.15 -13.94
C LEU A 375 -18.19 -2.67 -15.05
N GLN A 376 -17.83 -3.78 -15.72
CA GLN A 376 -18.73 -4.44 -16.68
C GLN A 376 -19.99 -5.04 -16.04
N LYS A 377 -19.92 -5.47 -14.76
CA LYS A 377 -21.06 -5.99 -14.00
C LYS A 377 -22.00 -4.89 -13.51
N LEU A 378 -21.49 -3.84 -12.87
CA LEU A 378 -22.30 -2.68 -12.42
C LEU A 378 -23.00 -2.02 -13.62
N THR A 379 -22.20 -1.68 -14.62
CA THR A 379 -22.42 -2.03 -16.04
C THR A 379 -23.78 -2.64 -16.42
N SER A 380 -23.77 -3.95 -16.66
CA SER A 380 -24.93 -4.73 -17.11
C SER A 380 -26.12 -4.77 -16.15
N LEU A 381 -25.97 -4.29 -14.92
CA LEU A 381 -27.05 -4.18 -13.93
C LEU A 381 -27.81 -2.85 -13.99
N GLY A 382 -27.36 -1.90 -14.81
CA GLY A 382 -28.08 -0.65 -15.11
C GLY A 382 -27.50 0.61 -14.46
N LEU A 383 -26.21 0.62 -14.09
CA LEU A 383 -25.55 1.79 -13.47
C LEU A 383 -25.70 3.12 -14.25
N PHE A 384 -25.89 3.06 -15.59
CA PHE A 384 -26.13 4.23 -16.44
C PHE A 384 -27.47 4.17 -17.22
N GLU A 385 -28.44 3.35 -16.77
CA GLU A 385 -29.73 3.22 -17.46
C GLU A 385 -30.68 4.43 -17.26
N HIS A 386 -31.76 4.42 -18.04
CA HIS A 386 -32.49 5.60 -18.55
C HIS A 386 -33.13 6.60 -17.56
N ASP A 387 -33.09 6.36 -16.25
CA ASP A 387 -33.47 7.39 -15.27
C ASP A 387 -32.34 7.59 -14.25
N PRO A 388 -31.59 8.70 -14.33
CA PRO A 388 -30.41 8.92 -13.49
C PRO A 388 -30.74 9.27 -12.03
N GLN A 389 -31.86 8.79 -11.47
CA GLN A 389 -32.22 9.00 -10.06
C GLN A 389 -31.07 8.63 -9.11
N PRO A 390 -30.37 7.47 -9.20
CA PRO A 390 -29.22 7.14 -8.34
C PRO A 390 -28.09 8.17 -8.44
N LEU A 391 -27.88 8.72 -9.64
CA LEU A 391 -26.84 9.71 -9.90
C LEU A 391 -27.26 11.12 -9.41
N ARG A 392 -28.58 11.40 -9.34
CA ARG A 392 -29.18 12.71 -9.07
C ARG A 392 -29.12 13.21 -7.63
N ALA A 393 -28.74 12.39 -6.65
CA ALA A 393 -28.80 12.79 -5.24
C ALA A 393 -27.61 12.36 -4.36
N SER A 394 -26.41 12.27 -4.97
CA SER A 394 -25.18 12.59 -4.23
C SER A 394 -25.34 13.96 -3.57
N SER A 395 -25.21 14.03 -2.25
CA SER A 395 -25.59 15.20 -1.45
C SER A 395 -24.78 16.47 -1.78
N ARG A 396 -25.29 17.63 -1.36
CA ARG A 396 -24.75 18.99 -1.66
C ARG A 396 -23.27 19.18 -1.33
N ASP A 397 -22.70 18.37 -0.44
CA ASP A 397 -21.41 18.61 0.20
C ASP A 397 -20.29 17.63 -0.19
N GLN A 398 -20.49 16.78 -1.22
CA GLN A 398 -19.41 15.92 -1.74
C GLN A 398 -19.03 16.25 -3.21
N PRO A 399 -17.75 16.56 -3.51
CA PRO A 399 -17.29 16.80 -4.88
C PRO A 399 -17.23 15.53 -5.75
N ASN A 400 -17.39 14.35 -5.14
CA ASN A 400 -17.19 13.03 -5.72
C ASN A 400 -18.53 12.30 -5.99
N SER A 401 -19.26 12.75 -7.00
CA SER A 401 -20.35 11.94 -7.58
C SER A 401 -19.83 10.58 -8.04
N ILE A 402 -20.66 9.52 -8.04
CA ILE A 402 -20.32 8.18 -8.55
C ILE A 402 -19.61 8.25 -9.91
N LEU A 403 -20.12 9.11 -10.80
CA LEU A 403 -19.51 9.41 -12.10
C LEU A 403 -18.09 9.96 -11.98
N PHE A 404 -17.87 11.00 -11.16
CA PHE A 404 -16.54 11.59 -10.99
C PHE A 404 -15.52 10.58 -10.49
N THR A 405 -15.87 9.78 -9.48
CA THR A 405 -15.03 8.70 -8.93
C THR A 405 -14.71 7.63 -9.98
N LEU A 406 -15.72 7.17 -10.72
CA LEU A 406 -15.55 6.14 -11.76
C LEU A 406 -14.74 6.58 -12.98
N LEU A 407 -14.50 7.87 -13.15
CA LEU A 407 -13.95 8.45 -14.37
C LEU A 407 -12.61 9.13 -14.14
N ASN A 408 -12.45 9.92 -13.07
CA ASN A 408 -11.23 10.69 -12.84
C ASN A 408 -10.00 9.82 -12.50
N GLU A 409 -10.19 8.63 -11.92
CA GLU A 409 -9.10 7.75 -11.43
C GLU A 409 -8.85 6.52 -12.33
N HIS A 410 -9.46 6.46 -13.53
CA HIS A 410 -9.86 5.15 -14.08
C HIS A 410 -9.71 4.89 -15.58
N HIS A 411 -9.11 5.80 -16.33
CA HIS A 411 -8.99 5.70 -17.79
C HIS A 411 -7.89 4.74 -18.28
N GLY A 412 -8.20 3.43 -18.27
CA GLY A 412 -7.48 2.40 -19.01
C GLY A 412 -8.21 1.99 -20.30
N TYR A 413 -7.51 1.36 -21.25
CA TYR A 413 -7.98 1.04 -22.60
C TYR A 413 -9.35 0.31 -22.68
N ARG A 414 -9.75 -0.47 -21.66
CA ARG A 414 -11.00 -1.25 -21.68
C ARG A 414 -12.27 -0.45 -21.37
N ILE A 415 -12.23 0.52 -20.44
CA ILE A 415 -13.44 1.33 -20.14
C ILE A 415 -13.80 2.28 -21.29
N LYS A 416 -12.81 2.68 -22.09
CA LYS A 416 -13.00 3.36 -23.38
C LYS A 416 -14.01 2.62 -24.25
N TYR A 417 -13.80 1.34 -24.56
CA TYR A 417 -14.74 0.58 -25.39
C TYR A 417 -16.13 0.47 -24.76
N TYR A 418 -16.22 0.39 -23.44
CA TYR A 418 -17.51 0.35 -22.75
C TYR A 418 -18.29 1.68 -22.92
N VAL A 419 -17.66 2.81 -22.57
CA VAL A 419 -18.24 4.16 -22.67
C VAL A 419 -18.75 4.45 -24.08
N LEU A 420 -17.96 4.06 -25.08
CA LEU A 420 -18.24 4.28 -26.50
C LEU A 420 -19.33 3.34 -27.05
N ARG A 421 -19.40 2.08 -26.60
CA ARG A 421 -20.36 1.07 -27.08
C ARG A 421 -21.76 1.27 -26.49
N ASN A 422 -21.87 1.83 -25.29
CA ASN A 422 -23.14 1.94 -24.56
C ASN A 422 -23.64 3.40 -24.45
N ASN A 423 -23.10 4.32 -25.27
CA ASN A 423 -23.45 5.74 -25.29
C ASN A 423 -23.51 6.42 -23.90
N VAL A 424 -22.59 6.03 -23.01
CA VAL A 424 -22.51 6.58 -21.64
C VAL A 424 -22.31 8.10 -21.69
N VAL A 425 -21.61 8.61 -22.72
CA VAL A 425 -21.44 10.06 -22.90
C VAL A 425 -22.78 10.77 -23.08
N GLU A 426 -23.63 10.26 -23.96
CA GLU A 426 -24.96 10.81 -24.23
C GLU A 426 -25.88 10.71 -22.99
N ALA A 427 -25.81 9.59 -22.26
CA ALA A 427 -26.56 9.39 -21.03
C ALA A 427 -26.17 10.41 -19.93
N VAL A 428 -24.88 10.65 -19.74
CA VAL A 428 -24.38 11.61 -18.73
C VAL A 428 -24.66 13.05 -19.13
N LEU A 429 -24.61 13.41 -20.43
CA LEU A 429 -24.91 14.77 -20.88
C LEU A 429 -26.38 15.17 -20.62
N LYS A 430 -27.31 14.21 -20.49
CA LYS A 430 -28.71 14.50 -20.07
C LYS A 430 -28.79 15.14 -18.67
N LEU A 431 -27.76 15.00 -17.83
CA LEU A 431 -27.68 15.63 -16.51
C LEU A 431 -27.48 17.16 -16.58
N LEU A 432 -27.07 17.73 -17.71
CA LEU A 432 -26.90 19.18 -17.89
C LEU A 432 -28.20 19.97 -17.66
N TRP A 433 -29.36 19.34 -17.90
CA TRP A 433 -30.69 19.91 -17.70
C TRP A 433 -31.37 19.48 -16.41
N CYS A 434 -30.66 18.82 -15.48
CA CYS A 434 -31.17 18.62 -14.13
C CYS A 434 -31.23 19.97 -13.38
N ARG A 435 -32.16 20.08 -12.41
CA ARG A 435 -32.39 21.31 -11.64
C ARG A 435 -31.23 21.60 -10.69
N GLU A 436 -30.51 20.56 -10.31
CA GLU A 436 -29.40 20.56 -9.38
C GLU A 436 -28.10 20.95 -10.09
N LYS A 437 -27.63 22.19 -9.88
CA LYS A 437 -26.45 22.74 -10.58
C LYS A 437 -25.18 21.87 -10.46
N TRP A 438 -25.02 21.11 -9.37
CA TRP A 438 -23.86 20.24 -9.17
C TRP A 438 -23.84 19.03 -10.12
N LEU A 439 -25.00 18.55 -10.59
CA LEU A 439 -25.10 17.51 -11.63
C LEU A 439 -24.65 18.01 -12.99
N ALA A 440 -25.07 19.22 -13.37
CA ALA A 440 -24.61 19.84 -14.59
C ALA A 440 -23.08 20.05 -14.55
N VAL A 441 -22.53 20.46 -13.41
CA VAL A 441 -21.07 20.55 -13.20
C VAL A 441 -20.40 19.16 -13.28
N ALA A 442 -21.01 18.10 -12.73
CA ALA A 442 -20.48 16.74 -12.83
C ALA A 442 -20.45 16.24 -14.29
N ALA A 443 -21.48 16.51 -15.09
CA ALA A 443 -21.52 16.18 -16.51
C ALA A 443 -20.49 16.96 -17.34
N ILE A 444 -20.29 18.25 -17.04
CA ILE A 444 -19.23 19.07 -17.67
C ILE A 444 -17.84 18.53 -17.28
N ARG A 445 -17.62 18.21 -16.00
CA ARG A 445 -16.36 17.58 -15.53
C ARG A 445 -16.09 16.27 -16.25
N PHE A 446 -17.10 15.42 -16.40
CA PHE A 446 -17.00 14.16 -17.14
C PHE A 446 -16.63 14.37 -18.61
N LEU A 447 -17.33 15.25 -19.35
CA LEU A 447 -16.97 15.51 -20.75
C LEU A 447 -15.53 16.07 -20.87
N ARG A 448 -15.13 16.94 -19.94
CA ARG A 448 -13.76 17.45 -19.84
C ARG A 448 -12.75 16.32 -19.61
N CYS A 449 -13.04 15.35 -18.75
CA CYS A 449 -12.19 14.17 -18.56
C CYS A 449 -12.09 13.35 -19.85
N CYS A 450 -13.19 13.08 -20.55
CA CYS A 450 -13.16 12.38 -21.86
C CYS A 450 -12.29 13.10 -22.91
N VAL A 451 -12.23 14.43 -22.90
CA VAL A 451 -11.33 15.22 -23.76
C VAL A 451 -9.88 15.16 -23.27
N ALA A 452 -9.65 15.22 -21.95
CA ALA A 452 -8.32 15.21 -21.35
C ALA A 452 -7.51 13.91 -21.58
N ILE A 453 -8.18 12.81 -21.97
CA ILE A 453 -7.55 11.52 -22.33
C ILE A 453 -6.57 11.65 -23.52
N LYS A 454 -6.69 12.69 -24.37
CA LYS A 454 -5.82 12.92 -25.55
C LYS A 454 -5.81 11.79 -26.60
N ASP A 455 -6.88 11.00 -26.67
CA ASP A 455 -7.02 9.87 -27.60
C ASP A 455 -7.83 10.24 -28.85
N SER A 456 -7.23 10.07 -30.04
CA SER A 456 -7.83 10.43 -31.33
C SER A 456 -9.14 9.69 -31.67
N PHE A 457 -9.41 8.56 -31.02
CA PHE A 457 -10.66 7.81 -31.18
C PHE A 457 -11.78 8.41 -30.34
N TYR A 458 -11.47 8.87 -29.13
CA TYR A 458 -12.41 9.61 -28.28
C TYR A 458 -12.84 10.91 -28.97
N TYR A 459 -11.88 11.69 -29.50
CA TYR A 459 -12.18 12.91 -30.24
C TYR A 459 -13.12 12.66 -31.42
N ARG A 460 -12.84 11.64 -32.25
CA ARG A 460 -13.71 11.25 -33.37
C ARG A 460 -15.10 10.84 -32.92
N TYR A 461 -15.24 10.11 -31.80
CA TYR A 461 -16.55 9.73 -31.26
C TYR A 461 -17.33 10.93 -30.69
N LEU A 462 -16.68 11.81 -29.93
CA LEU A 462 -17.32 12.99 -29.34
C LEU A 462 -17.83 13.95 -30.43
N VAL A 463 -17.03 14.18 -31.47
CA VAL A 463 -17.41 15.00 -32.63
C VAL A 463 -18.52 14.31 -33.45
N ARG A 464 -18.37 13.02 -33.79
CA ARG A 464 -19.35 12.29 -34.63
C ARG A 464 -20.76 12.27 -34.03
N ASN A 465 -20.88 12.16 -32.71
CA ASN A 465 -22.17 12.13 -32.02
C ASN A 465 -22.58 13.51 -31.46
N ASN A 466 -21.89 14.58 -31.88
CA ASN A 466 -22.17 15.97 -31.49
C ASN A 466 -22.26 16.21 -29.97
N HIS A 467 -21.45 15.49 -29.17
CA HIS A 467 -21.49 15.52 -27.70
C HIS A 467 -21.08 16.88 -27.09
N PHE A 468 -20.55 17.80 -27.88
CA PHE A 468 -20.28 19.17 -27.44
C PHE A 468 -21.52 20.07 -27.47
N ALA A 469 -22.49 19.84 -28.37
CA ALA A 469 -23.67 20.70 -28.49
C ALA A 469 -24.47 20.83 -27.18
N PRO A 470 -24.80 19.75 -26.45
CA PRO A 470 -25.42 19.84 -25.11
C PRO A 470 -24.73 20.82 -24.14
N VAL A 471 -23.40 20.87 -24.15
CA VAL A 471 -22.63 21.76 -23.26
C VAL A 471 -22.62 23.20 -23.76
N ILE A 472 -22.57 23.42 -25.08
CA ILE A 472 -22.70 24.75 -25.68
C ILE A 472 -24.10 25.30 -25.47
N ASP A 473 -25.15 24.51 -25.69
CA ASP A 473 -26.54 24.89 -25.44
C ASP A 473 -26.73 25.30 -23.98
N LYS A 474 -26.22 24.50 -23.03
CA LYS A 474 -26.28 24.83 -21.60
C LYS A 474 -25.44 26.05 -21.22
N PHE A 475 -24.31 26.27 -21.89
CA PHE A 475 -23.50 27.48 -21.71
C PHE A 475 -24.24 28.73 -22.19
N LEU A 476 -24.90 28.68 -23.35
CA LEU A 476 -25.72 29.77 -23.88
C LEU A 476 -26.96 30.05 -23.01
N GLU A 477 -27.63 29.01 -22.49
CA GLU A 477 -28.77 29.14 -21.57
C GLU A 477 -28.41 29.88 -20.27
N ASN A 478 -27.17 29.74 -19.79
CA ASN A 478 -26.69 30.44 -18.59
C ASN A 478 -26.49 31.96 -18.81
N GLY A 479 -26.54 32.45 -20.05
CA GLY A 479 -26.47 33.87 -20.38
C GLY A 479 -25.09 34.53 -20.16
N GLY A 480 -25.08 35.87 -20.20
CA GLY A 480 -23.92 36.66 -19.80
C GLY A 480 -23.74 36.65 -18.27
N ARG A 481 -22.48 36.62 -17.82
CA ARG A 481 -22.10 36.71 -16.41
C ARG A 481 -22.06 38.15 -15.92
#